data_AF-A0A2H0FVF4-F1
#
_entry.id   AF-A0A2H0FVF4-F1
#
_cell.length_a   1.000
_cell.length_b   1.000
_cell.length_c   1.000
_cell.angle_alpha   90.00
_cell.angle_beta   90.00
_cell.angle_gamma   90.00
#
_symmetry.space_group_name_H-M   'P 1'
#
loop_
_entity.id
_entity.type
_entity.pdbx_description
1 polymer ?
#
loop_
_entity_poly.entity_id
_entity_poly.type
_entity_poly.pdbx_seq_one_letter_code
_entity_poly.pdbx_strand_id
1 'polypeptide(L)'
;MKRIDKILLTTLSTQAAASPRKRAHHNLHPQLDDKVQRLCIAMEPGTYVRPHRHNQPETWEILLILSGAVALLIFDDSGRVLERIELAAGGEVTAVE
;
A
#
# COMPACT_ATOMS: atom_id res chain seq x y z
N MET A 1 16.07 7.20 -14.03
CA MET A 1 15.84 6.84 -12.62
C MET A 1 14.52 7.43 -12.17
N LYS A 2 13.55 6.62 -11.74
CA LYS A 2 12.30 7.12 -11.15
C LYS A 2 12.58 7.52 -9.69
N ARG A 3 12.10 8.67 -9.25
CA ARG A 3 12.32 9.20 -7.89
C ARG A 3 11.00 9.24 -7.13
N ILE A 4 11.04 8.89 -5.86
CA ILE A 4 9.93 9.10 -4.93
C ILE A 4 10.34 10.23 -4.00
N ASP A 5 9.92 11.45 -4.34
CA ASP A 5 10.22 12.66 -3.59
C ASP A 5 8.96 13.23 -2.93
N LYS A 6 9.14 14.28 -2.12
CA LYS A 6 8.02 14.93 -1.43
C LYS A 6 6.98 15.51 -2.39
N ILE A 7 7.37 15.93 -3.60
CA ILE A 7 6.44 16.47 -4.59
C ILE A 7 5.52 15.36 -5.09
N LEU A 8 6.08 14.19 -5.44
CA LEU A 8 5.30 13.02 -5.84
C LEU A 8 4.33 12.59 -4.74
N LEU A 9 4.81 12.46 -3.50
CA LEU A 9 3.98 12.03 -2.37
C LEU A 9 2.80 13.00 -2.11
N THR A 10 3.07 14.31 -2.06
CA THR A 10 2.02 15.33 -1.88
C THR A 10 1.02 15.35 -3.04
N THR A 11 1.51 15.18 -4.27
CA THR A 11 0.65 15.12 -5.46
C THR A 11 -0.28 13.92 -5.41
N LEU A 12 0.24 12.74 -5.05
CA LEU A 12 -0.58 11.54 -4.95
C LEU A 12 -1.60 11.61 -3.82
N SER A 13 -1.23 12.14 -2.65
CA SER A 13 -2.17 12.38 -1.55
C SER A 13 -3.29 13.36 -1.96
N THR A 14 -2.95 14.45 -2.66
CA THR A 14 -3.96 15.40 -3.17
C THR A 14 -4.92 14.73 -4.16
N GLN A 15 -4.40 13.92 -5.09
CA GLN A 15 -5.22 13.15 -6.04
C GLN A 15 -6.10 12.11 -5.33
N ALA A 16 -5.55 11.46 -4.30
CA ALA A 16 -6.30 10.51 -3.49
C ALA A 16 -7.45 11.21 -2.75
N ALA A 17 -7.21 12.36 -2.12
CA ALA A 17 -8.23 13.14 -1.42
C ALA A 17 -9.39 13.57 -2.32
N ALA A 18 -9.10 13.89 -3.59
CA ALA A 18 -10.10 14.27 -4.58
C ALA A 18 -10.85 13.07 -5.19
N SER A 19 -10.38 11.83 -4.99
CA SER A 19 -10.99 10.65 -5.61
C SER A 19 -12.12 10.06 -4.75
N PRO A 20 -13.20 9.52 -5.36
CA PRO A 20 -14.32 8.95 -4.60
C PRO A 20 -13.92 7.83 -3.63
N ARG A 21 -12.89 7.05 -4.00
CA ARG A 21 -12.37 5.94 -3.19
C ARG A 21 -11.27 6.36 -2.23
N LYS A 22 -10.89 7.65 -2.21
CA LYS A 22 -9.81 8.18 -1.38
C LYS A 22 -8.43 7.58 -1.68
N ARG A 23 -8.21 7.16 -2.93
CA ARG A 23 -6.97 6.51 -3.39
C ARG A 23 -6.45 7.07 -4.70
N ALA A 24 -5.13 7.05 -4.85
CA ALA A 24 -4.42 7.27 -6.11
C ALA A 24 -3.20 6.33 -6.20
N HIS A 25 -2.77 5.96 -7.40
CA HIS A 25 -1.61 5.10 -7.62
C HIS A 25 -0.65 5.69 -8.65
N HIS A 26 0.63 5.37 -8.51
CA HIS A 26 1.66 5.70 -9.49
C HIS A 26 2.54 4.49 -9.77
N ASN A 27 2.51 3.99 -11.01
CA ASN A 27 3.25 2.80 -11.41
C ASN A 27 4.72 3.13 -11.69
N LEU A 28 5.61 2.41 -11.00
CA LEU A 28 7.05 2.45 -11.21
C LEU A 28 7.51 1.38 -12.20
N HIS A 29 6.76 0.29 -12.34
CA HIS A 29 6.95 -0.67 -13.43
C HIS A 29 6.50 -0.07 -14.78
N PRO A 30 7.19 -0.33 -15.90
CA PRO A 30 6.80 0.11 -17.23
C PRO A 30 5.56 -0.61 -17.81
N GLN A 31 5.43 -1.91 -17.57
CA GLN A 31 4.37 -2.74 -18.14
C GLN A 31 3.62 -3.50 -17.05
N LEU A 32 2.32 -3.72 -17.25
CA LEU A 32 1.46 -4.39 -16.28
C LEU A 32 1.75 -5.90 -16.18
N ASP A 33 2.48 -6.47 -17.12
CA ASP A 33 2.94 -7.86 -17.14
C ASP A 33 4.39 -8.03 -16.64
N ASP A 34 5.02 -6.96 -16.15
CA ASP A 34 6.30 -7.04 -15.46
C ASP A 34 6.19 -8.03 -14.28
N LYS A 35 7.17 -8.93 -14.17
CA LYS A 35 7.25 -9.94 -13.10
C LYS A 35 7.21 -9.34 -11.68
N VAL A 36 7.66 -8.08 -11.53
CA VAL A 36 7.65 -7.37 -10.25
C VAL A 36 6.94 -6.03 -10.41
N GLN A 37 5.73 -5.95 -9.87
CA GLN A 37 4.88 -4.78 -9.90
C GLN A 37 5.29 -3.81 -8.79
N ARG A 38 5.94 -2.70 -9.16
CA ARG A 38 6.34 -1.63 -8.23
C ARG A 38 5.44 -0.44 -8.41
N LEU A 39 4.86 0.08 -7.33
CA LEU A 39 3.96 1.23 -7.38
C LEU A 39 3.91 1.95 -6.03
N CYS A 40 3.58 3.24 -6.07
CA CYS A 40 3.16 4.00 -4.89
C CYS A 40 1.64 4.05 -4.86
N ILE A 41 1.05 3.86 -3.68
CA ILE A 41 -0.39 4.01 -3.45
C ILE A 41 -0.58 5.05 -2.35
N ALA A 42 -1.25 6.14 -2.67
CA ALA A 42 -1.73 7.09 -1.66
C ALA A 42 -3.15 6.70 -1.23
N MET A 43 -3.38 6.71 0.07
CA MET A 43 -4.64 6.36 0.71
C MET A 43 -4.96 7.41 1.77
N GLU A 44 -6.09 8.10 1.64
CA GLU A 44 -6.54 9.08 2.63
C GLU A 44 -7.38 8.42 3.74
N PRO A 45 -7.48 9.05 4.93
CA PRO A 45 -8.29 8.54 6.03
C PRO A 45 -9.74 8.19 5.61
N GLY A 46 -10.18 7.00 6.03
CA GLY A 46 -11.46 6.38 5.63
C GLY A 46 -11.35 5.46 4.41
N THR A 47 -10.16 5.31 3.83
CA THR A 47 -9.91 4.25 2.83
C THR A 47 -9.90 2.87 3.49
N TYR A 48 -10.53 1.90 2.83
CA TYR A 48 -10.44 0.49 3.19
C TYR A 48 -9.98 -0.35 1.99
N VAL A 49 -9.00 -1.22 2.22
CA VAL A 49 -8.57 -2.27 1.30
C VAL A 49 -9.08 -3.59 1.87
N ARG A 50 -9.87 -4.32 1.07
CA ARG A 50 -10.44 -5.59 1.52
C ARG A 50 -9.32 -6.62 1.71
N PRO A 51 -9.45 -7.51 2.70
CA PRO A 51 -8.59 -8.68 2.83
C PRO A 51 -8.57 -9.46 1.52
N HIS A 52 -7.39 -9.86 1.10
CA HIS A 52 -7.17 -10.67 -0.09
C HIS A 52 -5.97 -11.58 0.15
N ARG A 53 -5.84 -12.60 -0.70
CA ARG A 53 -4.71 -13.53 -0.67
C ARG A 53 -4.20 -13.73 -2.10
N HIS A 54 -2.90 -13.94 -2.21
CA HIS A 54 -2.27 -14.36 -3.45
C HIS A 54 -2.39 -15.89 -3.57
N ASN A 55 -3.03 -16.37 -4.64
CA ASN A 55 -3.24 -17.81 -4.83
C ASN A 55 -2.06 -18.50 -5.51
N GLN A 56 -1.17 -17.72 -6.11
CA GLN A 56 0.03 -18.18 -6.79
C GLN A 56 1.22 -18.16 -5.82
N PRO A 57 1.89 -19.31 -5.57
CA PRO A 57 2.99 -19.39 -4.61
C PRO A 57 4.14 -18.42 -4.86
N GLU A 58 4.34 -18.02 -6.12
CA GLU A 58 5.38 -17.08 -6.55
C GLU A 58 4.99 -15.61 -6.33
N THR A 59 3.74 -15.32 -6.00
CA THR A 59 3.25 -13.95 -5.80
C THR A 59 3.42 -13.54 -4.34
N TRP A 60 4.25 -12.53 -4.13
CA TRP A 60 4.52 -11.90 -2.84
C TRP A 60 4.34 -10.39 -2.97
N GLU A 61 4.18 -9.70 -1.85
CA GLU A 61 4.14 -8.24 -1.83
C GLU A 61 4.91 -7.71 -0.62
N ILE A 62 5.44 -6.49 -0.76
CA ILE A 62 6.02 -5.74 0.35
C ILE A 62 5.28 -4.41 0.44
N LEU A 63 4.84 -4.05 1.65
CA LEU A 63 4.23 -2.76 1.95
C LEU A 63 5.24 -1.92 2.73
N LEU A 64 5.66 -0.79 2.15
CA LEU A 64 6.56 0.17 2.78
C LEU A 64 5.85 1.51 2.96
N ILE A 65 5.82 2.03 4.18
CA ILE A 65 5.18 3.31 4.50
C ILE A 65 6.17 4.45 4.32
N LEU A 66 5.99 5.18 3.22
CA LEU A 66 6.83 6.35 2.87
C LEU A 66 6.36 7.64 3.54
N SER A 67 5.08 7.73 3.91
CA SER A 67 4.46 8.85 4.62
C SER A 67 3.16 8.41 5.28
N GLY A 68 2.82 9.00 6.42
CA GLY A 68 1.59 8.68 7.15
C GLY A 68 1.65 7.33 7.86
N ALA A 69 0.48 6.71 8.04
CA ALA A 69 0.33 5.44 8.73
C ALA A 69 -0.89 4.65 8.23
N VAL A 70 -0.87 3.33 8.41
CA VAL A 70 -1.96 2.41 8.10
C VAL A 70 -1.97 1.26 9.11
N ALA A 71 -3.16 0.75 9.43
CA ALA A 71 -3.32 -0.50 10.17
C ALA A 71 -3.47 -1.67 9.18
N LEU A 72 -2.59 -2.66 9.28
CA LEU A 72 -2.71 -3.94 8.58
C LEU A 72 -3.40 -4.96 9.50
N LEU A 73 -4.34 -5.71 8.94
CA LEU A 73 -5.02 -6.80 9.63
C LEU A 73 -4.75 -8.11 8.89
N ILE A 74 -4.27 -9.11 9.62
CA ILE A 74 -4.07 -10.47 9.10
C ILE A 74 -5.21 -11.35 9.59
N PHE A 75 -5.76 -12.17 8.70
CA PHE A 75 -6.91 -13.02 8.96
C PHE A 75 -6.58 -14.49 8.78
N ASP A 76 -7.25 -15.35 9.54
CA ASP A 76 -7.29 -16.78 9.26
C ASP A 76 -8.29 -17.12 8.14
N ASP A 77 -8.33 -18.39 7.74
CA ASP A 77 -9.25 -18.88 6.71
C ASP A 77 -10.74 -18.78 7.07
N SER A 78 -11.06 -18.60 8.36
CA SER A 78 -12.43 -18.39 8.85
C SER A 78 -12.83 -16.91 8.92
N GLY A 79 -11.91 -15.99 8.60
CA GLY A 79 -12.12 -14.55 8.65
C GLY A 79 -11.95 -13.95 10.04
N ARG A 80 -11.32 -14.65 10.98
CA ARG A 80 -10.94 -14.08 12.29
C ARG A 80 -9.64 -13.29 12.15
N VAL A 81 -9.56 -12.14 12.80
CA VAL A 81 -8.32 -11.35 12.88
C VAL A 81 -7.32 -12.10 13.77
N LEU A 82 -6.19 -12.47 13.20
CA LEU A 82 -5.05 -13.05 13.91
C LEU A 82 -4.12 -11.97 14.45
N GLU A 83 -3.91 -10.92 13.67
CA GLU A 83 -2.93 -9.88 13.99
C GLU A 83 -3.38 -8.51 13.49
N ARG A 84 -2.97 -7.47 14.22
CA ARG A 84 -3.10 -6.07 13.83
C ARG A 84 -1.75 -5.39 13.97
N ILE A 85 -1.21 -4.90 12.86
CA ILE A 85 0.09 -4.26 12.79
C ILE A 85 -0.11 -2.79 12.43
N GLU A 86 0.43 -1.89 13.24
CA GLU A 86 0.46 -0.45 12.93
C GLU A 86 1.72 -0.15 12.15
N LEU A 87 1.56 0.25 10.89
CA LEU A 87 2.67 0.64 10.03
C LEU A 87 2.69 2.16 9.92
N ALA A 88 3.83 2.79 10.20
CA ALA A 88 3.96 4.24 10.13
C ALA A 88 5.33 4.65 9.60
N ALA A 89 5.39 5.71 8.80
CA ALA A 89 6.66 6.29 8.36
C ALA A 89 7.44 6.79 9.58
N GLY A 90 8.63 6.23 9.82
CA GLY A 90 9.45 6.53 10.99
C GLY A 90 8.93 5.95 12.32
N GLY A 91 7.91 5.07 12.27
CA GLY A 91 7.45 4.30 13.42
C GLY A 91 8.33 3.08 13.71
N GLU A 92 7.94 2.31 14.74
CA GLU A 92 8.62 1.06 15.10
C GLU A 92 8.62 0.04 13.95
N VAL A 93 7.46 -0.10 13.29
CA VAL A 93 7.31 -0.92 12.08
C VAL A 93 6.98 0.01 10.91
N THR A 94 7.87 0.03 9.90
CA THR A 94 7.70 0.87 8.70
C THR A 94 7.36 0.06 7.45
N ALA A 95 7.60 -1.26 7.48
CA ALA A 95 7.33 -2.16 6.37
C ALA A 95 7.01 -3.58 6.83
N VAL A 96 6.32 -4.32 5.96
CA VAL A 96 6.07 -5.76 6.07
C VAL A 96 6.16 -6.41 4.69
N GLU A 97 6.59 -7.66 4.65
CA GLU A 97 6.58 -8.56 3.49
C GLU A 97 5.73 -9.79 3.84
#